data_AF-A0A537THY8-F1
#
_entry.id   AF-A0A537THY8-F1
#
_cell.length_a   1.000
_cell.length_b   1.000
_cell.length_c   1.000
_cell.angle_alpha   90.00
_cell.angle_beta   90.00
_cell.angle_gamma   90.00
#
_symmetry.space_group_name_H-M   'P 1'
#
loop_
_entity.id
_entity.type
_entity.pdbx_description
1 polymer ?
#
loop_
_entity_poly.entity_id
_entity_poly.type
_entity_poly.pdbx_seq_one_letter_code
_entity_poly.pdbx_strand_id
1 'polypeptide(L)'
;MTPTLAPRSRPDRGFERIYRRHLGDVYHYALAVMRNQADAEDVTQTTFLNAYRAFERGERPQKPQNWLIAIAHNVCRQRFRQSARRPQEVSFEEDIGDRLVGAPEEEEAPSGEDIRRALGYLAFNQRAALVMRELEGRSYAEIAEILELSPSAVETLIFRARRALREQLESSLSCGEAELAISRQLDGLLPRREKGALRAHLRECKECATFARRQRAQRSALKSLAAVPIPASLTSLFGGGGGAAVGTGLALKAGAAVATGLVIGGGTYVGVH
;
A
#
# COMPACT_ATOMS: atom_id res chain seq x y z
N MET A 1 21.46 -17.57 52.53
CA MET A 1 20.53 -18.42 51.74
C MET A 1 20.44 -17.85 50.35
N THR A 2 21.27 -18.35 49.43
CA THR A 2 21.26 -17.97 48.02
C THR A 2 20.07 -18.67 47.37
N PRO A 3 19.14 -17.98 46.68
CA PRO A 3 18.05 -18.67 46.02
C PRO A 3 18.64 -19.52 44.89
N THR A 4 18.48 -20.84 45.01
CA THR A 4 18.78 -21.80 43.95
C THR A 4 17.92 -21.43 42.76
N LEU A 5 18.50 -20.74 41.77
CA LEU A 5 17.86 -20.50 40.48
C LEU A 5 17.46 -21.86 39.91
N ALA A 6 16.16 -22.09 39.74
CA ALA A 6 15.64 -23.29 39.10
C ALA A 6 16.40 -23.52 37.77
N PRO A 7 16.73 -24.78 37.44
CA PRO A 7 17.45 -25.07 36.20
C PRO A 7 16.65 -24.48 35.03
N ARG A 8 17.25 -23.52 34.31
CA ARG A 8 16.65 -22.97 33.09
C ARG A 8 16.34 -24.15 32.19
N SER A 9 15.07 -24.37 31.89
CA SER A 9 14.60 -25.40 30.96
C SER A 9 15.48 -25.32 29.72
N ARG A 10 16.28 -26.37 29.47
CA ARG A 10 17.15 -26.37 28.28
C ARG A 10 16.22 -26.24 27.06
N PRO A 11 16.50 -25.32 26.12
CA PRO A 11 15.66 -25.18 24.93
C PRO A 11 15.58 -26.54 24.25
N ASP A 12 14.35 -26.98 23.97
CA ASP A 12 14.11 -28.24 23.27
C ASP A 12 14.70 -28.11 21.87
N ARG A 13 15.87 -28.74 21.66
CA ARG A 13 16.62 -28.69 20.40
C ARG A 13 15.79 -29.19 19.21
N GLY A 14 14.78 -30.03 19.46
CA GLY A 14 13.85 -30.51 18.44
C GLY A 14 12.95 -29.38 17.94
N PHE A 15 12.33 -28.63 18.85
CA PHE A 15 11.49 -27.50 18.49
C PHE A 15 12.29 -26.32 17.93
N GLU A 16 13.48 -26.05 18.47
CA GLU A 16 14.35 -24.99 17.95
C GLU A 16 14.65 -25.17 16.44
N ARG A 17 14.86 -26.41 15.99
CA ARG A 17 15.06 -26.71 14.57
C ARG A 17 13.80 -26.44 13.73
N ILE A 18 12.61 -26.76 14.26
CA ILE A 18 11.33 -26.46 13.61
C ILE A 18 11.17 -24.95 13.48
N TYR A 19 11.41 -24.21 14.57
CA TYR A 19 11.34 -22.75 14.61
C TYR A 19 12.25 -22.11 13.56
N ARG A 20 13.55 -22.41 13.61
CA ARG A 20 14.55 -21.82 12.69
C ARG A 20 14.25 -22.11 11.23
N ARG A 21 13.70 -23.29 10.93
CA ARG A 21 13.38 -23.69 9.55
C ARG A 21 12.13 -23.00 9.00
N HIS A 22 11.10 -22.83 9.83
CA HIS A 22 9.77 -22.43 9.35
C HIS A 22 9.32 -21.04 9.80
N LEU A 23 10.17 -20.30 10.51
CA LEU A 23 9.87 -18.92 10.92
C LEU A 23 9.49 -18.04 9.72
N GLY A 24 10.31 -18.11 8.65
CA GLY A 24 10.05 -17.35 7.42
C GLY A 24 8.73 -17.74 6.77
N ASP A 25 8.45 -19.03 6.62
CA ASP A 25 7.21 -19.53 6.01
C ASP A 25 5.97 -18.99 6.75
N VAL A 26 5.96 -19.11 8.09
CA VAL A 26 4.84 -18.64 8.93
C VAL A 26 4.69 -17.12 8.85
N TYR A 27 5.81 -16.38 8.90
CA TYR A 27 5.78 -14.92 8.84
C TYR A 27 5.27 -14.41 7.49
N HIS A 28 5.79 -14.93 6.38
CA HIS A 28 5.37 -14.50 5.04
C HIS A 28 3.90 -14.86 4.78
N TYR A 29 3.44 -16.02 5.23
CA TYR A 29 2.02 -16.39 5.19
C TYR A 29 1.17 -15.39 5.98
N ALA A 30 1.54 -15.12 7.24
CA ALA A 30 0.82 -14.19 8.10
C ALA A 30 0.77 -12.78 7.49
N LEU A 31 1.90 -12.31 6.93
CA LEU A 31 2.00 -11.02 6.27
C LEU A 31 1.11 -10.93 5.03
N ALA A 32 1.12 -11.96 4.17
CA ALA A 32 0.28 -11.99 2.98
C ALA A 32 -1.23 -12.03 3.33
N VAL A 33 -1.60 -12.71 4.41
CA VAL A 33 -3.01 -12.84 4.83
C VAL A 33 -3.50 -11.59 5.57
N MET A 34 -2.73 -11.10 6.55
CA MET A 34 -3.12 -9.99 7.43
C MET A 34 -2.84 -8.61 6.84
N ARG A 35 -1.87 -8.49 5.92
CA ARG A 35 -1.47 -7.24 5.25
C ARG A 35 -0.98 -6.12 6.17
N ASN A 36 -0.66 -6.45 7.41
CA ASN A 36 -0.09 -5.52 8.37
C ASN A 36 1.10 -6.21 9.04
N GLN A 37 2.25 -5.54 9.06
CA GLN A 37 3.46 -6.08 9.67
C GLN A 37 3.27 -6.36 11.15
N ALA A 38 2.69 -5.43 11.91
CA ALA A 38 2.47 -5.60 13.34
C ALA A 38 1.58 -6.81 13.64
N ASP A 39 0.48 -6.99 12.88
CA ASP A 39 -0.36 -8.18 13.01
C ASP A 39 0.35 -9.45 12.58
N ALA A 40 1.19 -9.40 11.54
CA ALA A 40 1.94 -10.56 11.06
C ALA A 40 2.98 -11.05 12.07
N GLU A 41 3.72 -10.13 12.69
CA GLU A 41 4.67 -10.42 13.77
C GLU A 41 3.96 -11.06 14.96
N ASP A 42 2.86 -10.46 15.40
CA ASP A 42 2.04 -10.96 16.50
C ASP A 42 1.45 -12.35 16.22
N VAL A 43 0.91 -12.56 15.02
CA VAL A 43 0.39 -13.87 14.57
C VAL A 43 1.52 -14.89 14.60
N THR A 44 2.70 -14.53 14.09
CA THR A 44 3.86 -15.42 14.03
C THR A 44 4.29 -15.84 15.44
N GLN A 45 4.44 -14.88 16.36
CA GLN A 45 4.79 -15.16 17.75
C GLN A 45 3.75 -16.06 18.43
N THR A 46 2.46 -15.72 18.28
CA THR A 46 1.36 -16.50 18.86
C THR A 46 1.32 -17.91 18.29
N THR A 47 1.60 -18.07 16.99
CA THR A 47 1.66 -19.37 16.32
C THR A 47 2.75 -20.24 16.92
N PHE A 48 3.98 -19.73 17.04
CA PHE A 48 5.08 -20.50 17.62
C PHE A 48 4.91 -20.78 19.11
N LEU A 49 4.28 -19.88 19.87
CA LEU A 49 3.93 -20.13 21.28
C LEU A 49 2.92 -21.28 21.41
N ASN A 50 1.88 -21.27 20.57
CA ASN A 50 0.87 -22.34 20.55
C ASN A 50 1.47 -23.67 20.09
N ALA A 51 2.31 -23.64 19.06
CA ALA A 51 3.05 -24.80 18.57
C ALA A 51 4.00 -25.35 19.64
N TYR A 52 4.72 -24.50 20.35
CA TYR A 52 5.63 -24.92 21.42
C TYR A 52 4.87 -25.62 22.55
N ARG A 53 3.75 -25.06 23.01
CA ARG A 53 2.88 -25.69 24.03
C ARG A 53 2.34 -27.05 23.58
N ALA A 54 1.97 -27.16 22.31
CA ALA A 54 1.49 -28.42 21.74
C ALA A 54 2.62 -29.46 21.64
N PHE A 55 3.82 -29.01 21.28
CA PHE A 55 5.03 -29.84 21.26
C PHE A 55 5.42 -30.32 22.67
N GLU A 56 5.32 -29.47 23.70
CA GLU A 56 5.56 -29.85 25.10
C GLU A 56 4.56 -30.91 25.59
N ARG A 57 3.32 -30.89 25.09
CA ARG A 57 2.31 -31.94 25.36
C ARG A 57 2.56 -33.25 24.62
N GLY A 58 3.62 -33.35 23.83
CA GLY A 58 4.03 -34.58 23.14
C GLY A 58 3.66 -34.64 21.66
N GLU A 59 3.11 -33.58 21.08
CA GLU A 59 2.77 -33.58 19.65
C GLU A 59 4.04 -33.60 18.77
N ARG A 60 4.08 -34.52 17.79
CA ARG A 60 5.22 -34.72 16.89
C ARG A 60 4.72 -34.77 15.44
N PRO A 61 4.59 -33.61 14.77
CA PRO A 61 4.02 -33.56 13.42
C PRO A 61 4.97 -34.16 12.40
N GLN A 62 4.44 -35.02 11.51
CA GLN A 62 5.21 -35.57 10.38
C GLN A 62 5.54 -34.50 9.34
N LYS A 63 4.63 -33.55 9.12
CA LYS A 63 4.80 -32.37 8.26
C LYS A 63 4.74 -31.08 9.11
N PRO A 64 5.85 -30.66 9.76
CA PRO A 64 5.85 -29.49 10.64
C PRO A 64 5.36 -28.21 9.96
N GLN A 65 5.68 -28.03 8.67
CA GLN A 65 5.26 -26.84 7.91
C GLN A 65 3.72 -26.75 7.79
N ASN A 66 3.03 -27.84 7.42
CA ASN A 66 1.56 -27.85 7.29
C ASN A 66 0.89 -27.61 8.63
N TRP A 67 1.43 -28.26 9.66
CA TRP A 67 0.94 -28.11 11.03
C TRP A 67 1.08 -26.66 11.53
N LEU A 68 2.23 -26.01 11.30
CA LEU A 68 2.43 -24.61 11.66
C LEU A 68 1.50 -23.67 10.91
N ILE A 69 1.27 -23.88 9.60
CA ILE A 69 0.35 -23.05 8.82
C ILE A 69 -1.11 -23.27 9.23
N ALA A 70 -1.49 -24.48 9.65
CA ALA A 70 -2.80 -24.72 10.24
C ALA A 70 -3.00 -23.90 11.54
N ILE A 71 -2.00 -23.88 12.41
CA ILE A 71 -2.04 -23.06 13.63
C ILE A 71 -2.08 -21.57 13.24
N ALA A 72 -1.22 -21.12 12.32
CA ALA A 72 -1.15 -19.73 11.88
C ALA A 72 -2.47 -19.26 11.26
N HIS A 73 -3.09 -20.07 10.39
CA HIS A 73 -4.38 -19.77 9.80
C HIS A 73 -5.46 -19.57 10.86
N ASN A 74 -5.48 -20.42 11.89
CA ASN A 74 -6.42 -20.28 13.00
C ASN A 74 -6.21 -18.98 13.78
N VAL A 75 -4.95 -18.60 14.05
CA VAL A 75 -4.63 -17.32 14.71
C VAL A 75 -5.04 -16.14 13.82
N CYS A 76 -4.71 -16.15 12.53
CA CYS A 76 -5.16 -15.15 11.56
C CYS A 76 -6.69 -15.02 11.55
N ARG A 77 -7.41 -16.15 11.50
CA ARG A 77 -8.87 -16.19 11.48
C ARG A 77 -9.47 -15.57 12.75
N GLN A 78 -8.87 -15.82 13.92
CA GLN A 78 -9.27 -15.22 15.18
C GLN A 78 -9.02 -13.70 15.18
N ARG A 79 -7.82 -13.25 14.81
CA ARG A 79 -7.44 -11.84 14.71
C ARG A 79 -8.36 -11.09 13.74
N PHE A 80 -8.57 -11.63 12.54
CA PHE A 80 -9.46 -11.05 11.54
C PHE A 80 -10.90 -10.83 12.06
N ARG A 81 -11.45 -11.82 12.79
CA ARG A 81 -12.78 -11.70 13.42
C ARG A 81 -12.83 -10.66 14.54
N GLN A 82 -11.73 -10.45 15.26
CA GLN A 82 -11.64 -9.45 16.32
C GLN A 82 -11.53 -8.04 15.72
N SER A 83 -10.70 -7.85 14.70
CA SER A 83 -10.53 -6.56 14.02
C SER A 83 -11.81 -6.12 13.32
N ALA A 84 -12.59 -7.05 12.76
CA ALA A 84 -13.90 -6.75 12.17
C ALA A 84 -14.94 -6.22 13.18
N ARG A 85 -14.71 -6.38 14.49
CA ARG A 85 -15.61 -5.92 15.57
C ARG A 85 -15.17 -4.59 16.19
N ARG A 86 -14.01 -4.05 15.82
CA ARG A 86 -13.43 -2.84 16.39
C ARG A 86 -13.46 -1.71 15.33
N PRO A 87 -13.69 -0.43 15.71
CA PRO A 87 -13.52 0.67 14.76
C PRO A 87 -12.10 0.63 14.18
N GLN A 88 -11.97 0.72 12.85
CA GLN A 88 -10.67 0.65 12.19
C GLN A 88 -9.79 1.82 12.64
N GLU A 89 -8.76 1.52 13.43
CA GLU A 89 -7.59 2.38 13.55
C GLU A 89 -6.77 2.21 12.27
N VAL A 90 -6.55 3.32 11.56
CA VAL A 90 -5.76 3.32 10.33
C VAL A 90 -4.30 3.14 10.73
N SER A 91 -3.82 1.89 10.67
CA SER A 91 -2.41 1.56 10.85
C SER A 91 -1.58 2.24 9.77
N PHE A 92 -0.48 2.87 10.15
CA PHE A 92 0.54 3.34 9.21
C PHE A 92 1.14 2.11 8.51
N GLU A 93 0.95 1.99 7.19
CA GLU A 93 1.72 1.06 6.37
C GLU A 93 3.18 1.54 6.35
N GLU A 94 4.06 0.75 6.96
CA GLU A 94 5.50 0.87 6.81
C GLU A 94 5.88 0.19 5.49
N ASP A 95 6.42 0.99 4.58
CA ASP A 95 6.78 0.61 3.22
C ASP A 95 7.96 -0.36 3.26
N ILE A 96 7.69 -1.66 3.11
CA ILE A 96 8.74 -2.66 2.94
C ILE A 96 8.87 -2.96 1.45
N GLY A 97 9.58 -2.06 0.79
CA GLY A 97 10.23 -2.34 -0.47
C GLY A 97 11.33 -3.40 -0.31
N ASP A 98 11.35 -4.30 -1.30
CA ASP A 98 12.52 -5.00 -1.82
C ASP A 98 12.84 -6.42 -1.32
N ARG A 99 12.42 -7.41 -2.13
CA ARG A 99 13.34 -8.36 -2.80
C ARG A 99 12.56 -9.17 -3.85
N LEU A 100 12.42 -8.63 -5.06
CA LEU A 100 12.07 -9.45 -6.22
C LEU A 100 13.04 -9.11 -7.36
N VAL A 101 13.81 -10.12 -7.71
CA VAL A 101 14.90 -10.12 -8.70
C VAL A 101 14.36 -9.66 -10.06
N GLY A 102 15.00 -8.66 -10.64
CA GLY A 102 14.66 -8.12 -11.94
C GLY A 102 14.95 -9.07 -13.10
N ALA A 103 14.07 -9.07 -14.09
CA ALA A 103 14.26 -9.55 -15.46
C ALA A 103 13.14 -8.94 -16.36
N PRO A 104 13.29 -8.90 -17.70
CA PRO A 104 13.03 -7.74 -18.54
C PRO A 104 11.59 -7.60 -19.06
N GLU A 105 11.34 -6.41 -19.63
CA GLU A 105 10.13 -5.89 -20.26
C GLU A 105 9.41 -6.88 -21.21
N GLU A 106 8.38 -7.56 -20.72
CA GLU A 106 7.33 -8.23 -21.51
C GLU A 106 5.99 -7.97 -20.78
N GLU A 107 5.00 -7.36 -21.46
CA GLU A 107 3.66 -6.99 -20.96
C GLU A 107 3.59 -6.66 -19.44
N GLU A 108 3.83 -5.40 -19.04
CA GLU A 108 3.79 -4.86 -17.66
C GLU A 108 3.17 -5.82 -16.62
N ALA A 109 3.98 -6.78 -16.15
CA ALA A 109 3.51 -7.73 -15.16
C ALA A 109 3.20 -6.95 -13.87
N PRO A 110 2.07 -7.24 -13.19
CA PRO A 110 1.70 -6.52 -11.99
C PRO A 110 2.82 -6.58 -10.96
N SER A 111 3.20 -5.44 -10.41
CA SER A 111 4.27 -5.36 -9.42
C SER A 111 3.89 -6.12 -8.14
N GLY A 112 4.87 -6.46 -7.31
CA GLY A 112 4.60 -7.08 -6.00
C GLY A 112 3.67 -6.23 -5.12
N GLU A 113 3.72 -4.91 -5.26
CA GLU A 113 2.80 -3.98 -4.59
C GLU A 113 1.36 -4.13 -5.11
N ASP A 114 1.20 -4.22 -6.42
CA ASP A 114 -0.12 -4.38 -7.05
C ASP A 114 -0.78 -5.70 -6.62
N ILE A 115 0.00 -6.78 -6.54
CA ILE A 115 -0.46 -8.06 -6.01
C ILE A 115 -0.88 -7.94 -4.55
N ARG A 116 -0.05 -7.34 -3.69
CA ARG A 116 -0.34 -7.20 -2.25
C ARG A 116 -1.60 -6.37 -2.00
N ARG A 117 -1.77 -5.28 -2.77
CA ARG A 117 -2.96 -4.45 -2.77
C ARG A 117 -4.19 -5.24 -3.22
N ALA A 118 -4.12 -5.92 -4.37
CA ALA A 118 -5.22 -6.70 -4.92
C ALA A 118 -5.68 -7.83 -3.98
N LEU A 119 -4.73 -8.56 -3.37
CA LEU A 119 -5.01 -9.56 -2.33
C LEU A 119 -5.85 -9.00 -1.18
N GLY A 120 -5.70 -7.70 -0.89
CA GLY A 120 -6.43 -6.98 0.13
C GLY A 120 -7.94 -6.94 -0.01
N TYR A 121 -8.44 -6.99 -1.24
CA TYR A 121 -9.87 -6.95 -1.53
C TYR A 121 -10.50 -8.35 -1.60
N LEU A 122 -9.69 -9.41 -1.61
CA LEU A 122 -10.20 -10.78 -1.57
C LEU A 122 -10.79 -11.08 -0.19
N ALA A 123 -11.84 -11.90 -0.17
CA ALA A 123 -12.37 -12.45 1.06
C ALA A 123 -11.27 -13.27 1.79
N PHE A 124 -11.29 -13.26 3.12
CA PHE A 124 -10.23 -13.85 3.95
C PHE A 124 -9.87 -15.29 3.54
N ASN A 125 -10.86 -16.18 3.39
CA ASN A 125 -10.61 -17.57 2.99
C ASN A 125 -10.11 -17.70 1.55
N GLN A 126 -10.54 -16.84 0.63
CA GLN A 126 -10.03 -16.82 -0.75
C GLN A 126 -8.55 -16.44 -0.77
N ARG A 127 -8.20 -15.39 -0.04
CA ARG A 127 -6.81 -14.92 0.12
C ARG A 127 -5.93 -16.00 0.74
N ALA A 128 -6.37 -16.58 1.86
CA ALA A 128 -5.61 -17.64 2.55
C ALA A 128 -5.37 -18.86 1.64
N ALA A 129 -6.41 -19.33 0.93
CA ALA A 129 -6.28 -20.46 0.01
C ALA A 129 -5.32 -20.16 -1.15
N LEU A 130 -5.39 -18.93 -1.70
CA LEU A 130 -4.53 -18.51 -2.80
C LEU A 130 -3.06 -18.38 -2.36
N VAL A 131 -2.80 -17.77 -1.19
CA VAL A 131 -1.45 -17.66 -0.60
C VAL A 131 -0.86 -19.05 -0.37
N MET A 132 -1.60 -19.95 0.27
CA MET A 132 -1.16 -21.34 0.47
C MET A 132 -0.83 -22.06 -0.84
N ARG A 133 -1.57 -21.77 -1.91
CA ARG A 133 -1.36 -22.41 -3.21
C ARG A 133 -0.17 -21.83 -3.97
N GLU A 134 -0.10 -20.51 -4.11
CA GLU A 134 0.82 -19.84 -5.02
C GLU A 134 2.16 -19.47 -4.34
N LEU A 135 2.15 -19.10 -3.05
CA LEU A 135 3.37 -18.75 -2.33
C LEU A 135 4.04 -19.95 -1.66
N GLU A 136 3.26 -20.89 -1.15
CA GLU A 136 3.79 -22.06 -0.43
C GLU A 136 3.77 -23.36 -1.24
N GLY A 137 3.10 -23.37 -2.40
CA GLY A 137 3.06 -24.53 -3.30
C GLY A 137 2.24 -25.72 -2.80
N ARG A 138 1.31 -25.52 -1.84
CA ARG A 138 0.56 -26.62 -1.22
C ARG A 138 -0.37 -27.32 -2.19
N SER A 139 -0.56 -28.63 -1.97
CA SER A 139 -1.58 -29.40 -2.67
C SER A 139 -3.00 -29.03 -2.22
N TYR A 140 -4.00 -29.27 -3.06
CA TYR A 140 -5.40 -28.99 -2.70
C TYR A 140 -5.87 -29.83 -1.51
N ALA A 141 -5.34 -31.04 -1.34
CA ALA A 141 -5.61 -31.89 -0.18
C ALA A 141 -5.09 -31.27 1.13
N GLU A 142 -3.86 -30.75 1.13
CA GLU A 142 -3.29 -30.12 2.32
C GLU A 142 -3.99 -28.81 2.67
N ILE A 143 -4.39 -28.02 1.66
CA ILE A 143 -5.20 -26.81 1.87
C ILE A 143 -6.58 -27.18 2.43
N ALA A 144 -7.19 -28.27 1.95
CA ALA A 144 -8.47 -28.77 2.44
C ALA A 144 -8.41 -29.17 3.91
N GLU A 145 -7.34 -29.85 4.33
CA GLU A 145 -7.07 -30.17 5.73
C GLU A 145 -6.92 -28.91 6.59
N ILE A 146 -6.13 -27.93 6.14
CA ILE A 146 -5.87 -26.68 6.89
C ILE A 146 -7.14 -25.83 7.04
N LEU A 147 -7.93 -25.72 5.97
CA LEU A 147 -9.13 -24.88 5.96
C LEU A 147 -10.38 -25.60 6.48
N GLU A 148 -10.29 -26.89 6.81
CA GLU A 148 -11.41 -27.75 7.22
C GLU A 148 -12.52 -27.78 6.13
N LEU A 149 -12.12 -27.94 4.87
CA LEU A 149 -12.99 -27.96 3.69
C LEU A 149 -12.82 -29.26 2.88
N SER A 150 -13.74 -29.54 1.96
CA SER A 150 -13.52 -30.62 0.98
C SER A 150 -12.54 -30.17 -0.12
N PRO A 151 -11.80 -31.10 -0.76
CA PRO A 151 -10.92 -30.76 -1.90
C PRO A 151 -11.64 -30.03 -3.04
N SER A 152 -12.90 -30.40 -3.32
CA SER A 152 -13.73 -29.72 -4.33
C SER A 152 -14.12 -28.30 -3.91
N ALA A 153 -14.39 -28.07 -2.62
CA ALA A 153 -14.63 -26.73 -2.10
C ALA A 153 -13.37 -25.86 -2.20
N VAL A 154 -12.19 -26.42 -1.95
CA VAL A 154 -10.90 -25.71 -2.12
C VAL A 154 -10.66 -25.35 -3.58
N GLU A 155 -10.90 -26.25 -4.52
CA GLU A 155 -10.77 -25.98 -5.96
C GLU A 155 -11.66 -24.79 -6.37
N THR A 156 -12.93 -24.82 -5.97
CA THR A 156 -13.87 -23.72 -6.21
C THR A 156 -13.41 -22.42 -5.54
N LEU A 157 -12.88 -22.51 -4.32
CA LEU A 157 -12.40 -21.35 -3.56
C LEU A 157 -11.20 -20.69 -4.23
N ILE A 158 -10.22 -21.47 -4.68
CA ILE A 158 -9.03 -21.00 -5.40
C ILE A 158 -9.44 -20.42 -6.76
N PHE A 159 -10.35 -21.06 -7.49
CA PHE A 159 -10.87 -20.52 -8.74
C PHE A 159 -11.49 -19.13 -8.54
N ARG A 160 -12.35 -18.98 -7.51
CA ARG A 160 -12.94 -17.69 -7.16
C ARG A 160 -11.89 -16.67 -6.72
N ALA A 161 -10.87 -17.10 -5.97
CA ALA A 161 -9.77 -16.23 -5.54
C ALA A 161 -8.98 -15.70 -6.73
N ARG A 162 -8.60 -16.55 -7.70
CA ARG A 162 -7.88 -16.16 -8.92
C ARG A 162 -8.71 -15.19 -9.76
N ARG A 163 -10.00 -15.46 -9.93
CA ARG A 163 -10.92 -14.56 -10.64
C ARG A 163 -11.01 -13.20 -9.96
N ALA A 164 -11.22 -13.18 -8.65
CA ALA A 164 -11.27 -11.93 -7.89
C ALA A 164 -9.96 -11.15 -7.98
N LEU A 165 -8.80 -11.82 -7.89
CA LEU A 165 -7.50 -11.18 -8.03
C LEU A 165 -7.34 -10.53 -9.40
N ARG A 166 -7.69 -11.25 -10.48
CA ARG A 166 -7.66 -10.71 -11.85
C ARG A 166 -8.55 -9.48 -11.97
N GLU A 167 -9.80 -9.55 -11.49
CA GLU A 167 -10.73 -8.42 -11.52
C GLU A 167 -10.17 -7.20 -10.76
N GLN A 168 -9.50 -7.42 -9.62
CA GLN A 168 -8.86 -6.33 -8.88
C GLN A 168 -7.69 -5.72 -9.65
N LEU A 169 -6.81 -6.54 -10.21
CA LEU A 169 -5.65 -6.08 -10.98
C LEU A 169 -6.07 -5.31 -12.23
N GLU A 170 -7.06 -5.80 -12.99
CA GLU A 170 -7.59 -5.11 -14.18
C GLU A 170 -8.31 -3.80 -13.85
N SER A 171 -8.85 -3.69 -12.64
CA SER A 171 -9.52 -2.47 -12.18
C SER A 171 -8.58 -1.45 -11.53
N SER A 172 -7.37 -1.87 -11.15
CA SER A 172 -6.39 -1.05 -10.46
C SER A 172 -5.38 -0.47 -11.45
N LEU A 173 -5.12 0.84 -11.36
CA LEU A 173 -4.10 1.48 -12.19
C LEU A 173 -2.72 1.26 -11.56
N SER A 174 -1.71 0.97 -12.40
CA SER A 174 -0.30 1.08 -12.02
C SER A 174 0.09 2.55 -11.79
N CYS A 175 1.24 2.82 -11.14
CA CYS A 175 1.72 4.19 -10.96
C CYS A 175 1.97 4.90 -12.30
N GLY A 176 2.53 4.21 -13.29
CA GLY A 176 2.74 4.77 -14.64
C GLY A 176 1.43 5.11 -15.35
N GLU A 177 0.45 4.19 -15.30
CA GLU A 177 -0.89 4.44 -15.82
C GLU A 177 -1.60 5.59 -15.07
N ALA A 178 -1.38 5.69 -13.76
CA ALA A 178 -1.93 6.77 -12.94
C ALA A 178 -1.31 8.12 -13.33
N GLU A 179 0.00 8.22 -13.55
CA GLU A 179 0.65 9.45 -14.03
C GLU A 179 0.09 9.91 -15.38
N LEU A 180 -0.05 8.99 -16.33
CA LEU A 180 -0.67 9.26 -17.62
C LEU A 180 -2.13 9.71 -17.45
N ALA A 181 -2.89 9.05 -16.57
CA ALA A 181 -4.26 9.41 -16.27
C ALA A 181 -4.38 10.80 -15.58
N ILE A 182 -3.43 11.18 -14.72
CA ILE A 182 -3.35 12.52 -14.12
C ILE A 182 -3.13 13.56 -15.22
N SER A 183 -2.20 13.32 -16.13
CA SER A 183 -1.92 14.21 -17.27
C SER A 183 -3.18 14.41 -18.13
N ARG A 184 -3.82 13.30 -18.57
CA ARG A 184 -5.10 13.33 -19.30
C ARG A 184 -6.22 14.02 -18.52
N GLN A 185 -6.25 13.89 -17.20
CA GLN A 185 -7.25 14.55 -16.35
C GLN A 185 -7.08 16.07 -16.37
N LEU A 186 -5.83 16.56 -16.35
CA LEU A 186 -5.55 17.98 -16.47
C LEU A 186 -6.01 18.48 -17.84
N ASP A 187 -5.74 17.75 -18.90
CA ASP A 187 -6.16 18.15 -20.25
C ASP A 187 -7.67 18.04 -20.48
N GLY A 188 -8.42 17.49 -19.51
CA GLY A 188 -9.87 17.29 -19.63
C GLY A 188 -10.25 16.09 -20.49
N LEU A 189 -9.27 15.27 -20.89
CA LEU A 189 -9.40 14.13 -21.80
C LEU A 189 -9.65 12.80 -21.08
N LEU A 190 -9.62 12.77 -19.74
CA LEU A 190 -9.81 11.53 -18.99
C LEU A 190 -11.29 11.03 -19.06
N PRO A 191 -11.55 9.83 -19.61
CA PRO A 191 -12.88 9.23 -19.68
C PRO A 191 -13.54 9.06 -18.30
N ARG A 192 -14.88 9.14 -18.25
CA ARG A 192 -15.63 9.04 -16.98
C ARG A 192 -15.38 7.72 -16.23
N ARG A 193 -15.24 6.61 -16.96
CA ARG A 193 -14.95 5.27 -16.41
C ARG A 193 -13.62 5.20 -15.65
N GLU A 194 -12.59 5.88 -16.13
CA GLU A 194 -11.23 5.84 -15.57
C GLU A 194 -11.05 6.80 -14.37
N LYS A 195 -11.96 7.77 -14.21
CA LYS A 195 -11.92 8.69 -13.04
C LYS A 195 -12.11 7.95 -11.71
N GLY A 196 -12.84 6.84 -11.70
CA GLY A 196 -13.03 6.01 -10.51
C GLY A 196 -11.71 5.36 -10.08
N ALA A 197 -11.09 4.64 -11.01
CA ALA A 197 -9.81 3.97 -10.80
C ALA A 197 -8.70 4.95 -10.39
N LEU A 198 -8.60 6.11 -11.05
CA LEU A 198 -7.61 7.13 -10.69
C LEU A 198 -7.81 7.65 -9.26
N ARG A 199 -9.06 7.91 -8.85
CA ARG A 199 -9.33 8.34 -7.46
C ARG A 199 -9.06 7.24 -6.43
N ALA A 200 -9.26 5.97 -6.78
CA ALA A 200 -8.88 4.86 -5.91
C ALA A 200 -7.36 4.84 -5.72
N HIS A 201 -6.62 4.82 -6.82
CA HIS A 201 -5.15 4.83 -6.80
C HIS A 201 -4.59 6.03 -6.00
N LEU A 202 -5.08 7.24 -6.23
CA LEU A 202 -4.60 8.45 -5.51
C LEU A 202 -4.91 8.47 -4.00
N ARG A 203 -5.81 7.62 -3.51
CA ARG A 203 -6.05 7.47 -2.05
C ARG A 203 -5.02 6.56 -1.39
N GLU A 204 -4.46 5.63 -2.15
CA GLU A 204 -3.58 4.58 -1.66
C GLU A 204 -2.11 4.91 -1.94
N CYS A 205 -1.79 5.42 -3.14
CA CYS A 205 -0.43 5.81 -3.51
C CYS A 205 -0.14 7.28 -3.14
N LYS A 206 0.66 7.50 -2.09
CA LYS A 206 1.07 8.84 -1.63
C LYS A 206 1.90 9.58 -2.68
N GLU A 207 2.75 8.89 -3.43
CA GLU A 207 3.60 9.48 -4.46
C GLU A 207 2.79 10.02 -5.65
N CYS A 208 1.90 9.22 -6.22
CA CYS A 208 1.02 9.71 -7.28
C CYS A 208 0.08 10.82 -6.77
N ALA A 209 -0.32 10.79 -5.49
CA ALA A 209 -1.08 11.87 -4.87
C ALA A 209 -0.30 13.19 -4.74
N THR A 210 0.97 13.14 -4.33
CA THR A 210 1.85 14.33 -4.29
C THR A 210 2.12 14.84 -5.70
N PHE A 211 2.40 13.95 -6.66
CA PHE A 211 2.60 14.27 -8.06
C PHE A 211 1.38 14.98 -8.66
N ALA A 212 0.17 14.44 -8.44
CA ALA A 212 -1.08 15.05 -8.89
C ALA A 212 -1.31 16.46 -8.30
N ARG A 213 -0.95 16.67 -7.02
CA ARG A 213 -1.02 18.01 -6.39
C ARG A 213 -0.01 18.97 -7.02
N ARG A 214 1.23 18.52 -7.25
CA ARG A 214 2.30 19.32 -7.86
C ARG A 214 1.95 19.75 -9.29
N GLN A 215 1.47 18.83 -10.14
CA GLN A 215 1.07 19.18 -11.50
C GLN A 215 -0.09 20.19 -11.54
N ARG A 216 -1.10 20.05 -10.66
CA ARG A 216 -2.21 21.04 -10.56
C ARG A 216 -1.69 22.42 -10.17
N ALA A 217 -0.78 22.49 -9.20
CA ALA A 217 -0.16 23.74 -8.77
C ALA A 217 0.66 24.37 -9.89
N GLN A 218 1.52 23.59 -10.57
CA GLN A 218 2.31 24.05 -11.72
C GLN A 218 1.42 24.58 -12.85
N ARG A 219 0.34 23.88 -13.20
CA ARG A 219 -0.60 24.34 -14.23
C ARG A 219 -1.29 25.65 -13.82
N SER A 220 -1.68 25.79 -12.55
CA SER A 220 -2.26 27.02 -12.04
C SER A 220 -1.26 28.19 -12.12
N ALA A 221 0.02 27.95 -11.80
CA ALA A 221 1.09 28.94 -11.93
C ALA A 221 1.41 29.31 -13.39
N LEU A 222 1.37 28.35 -14.31
CA LEU A 222 1.48 28.66 -15.74
C LEU A 222 0.30 29.51 -16.23
N LYS A 223 -0.92 29.23 -15.75
CA LYS A 223 -2.10 30.05 -16.08
C LYS A 223 -1.98 31.50 -15.58
N SER A 224 -1.25 31.77 -14.49
CA SER A 224 -1.05 33.16 -14.05
C SER A 224 -0.14 33.97 -14.97
N LEU A 225 0.68 33.33 -15.82
CA LEU A 225 1.43 34.04 -16.86
C LEU A 225 0.50 34.64 -17.93
N ALA A 226 -0.65 34.01 -18.19
CA ALA A 226 -1.67 34.56 -19.07
C ALA A 226 -2.41 35.77 -18.48
N ALA A 227 -2.24 36.04 -17.18
CA ALA A 227 -2.76 37.22 -16.49
C ALA A 227 -1.77 38.40 -16.50
N VAL A 228 -0.61 38.25 -17.14
CA VAL A 228 0.33 39.36 -17.34
C VAL A 228 -0.34 40.39 -18.26
N PRO A 229 -0.49 41.64 -17.82
CA PRO A 229 -1.16 42.67 -18.62
C PRO A 229 -0.40 42.91 -19.92
N ILE A 230 -1.13 42.98 -21.02
CA ILE A 230 -0.56 43.35 -22.32
C ILE A 230 -0.09 44.81 -22.23
N PRO A 231 1.16 45.14 -22.59
CA PRO A 231 1.65 46.51 -22.58
C PRO A 231 0.78 47.41 -23.46
N ALA A 232 0.53 48.64 -23.00
CA ALA A 232 -0.31 49.61 -23.72
C ALA A 232 0.18 49.90 -25.15
N SER A 233 1.50 49.81 -25.38
CA SER A 233 2.14 49.98 -26.69
C SER A 233 1.73 48.93 -27.73
N LEU A 234 1.34 47.73 -27.31
CA LEU A 234 0.85 46.67 -28.20
C LEU A 234 -0.66 46.79 -28.45
N THR A 235 -1.40 47.38 -27.51
CA THR A 235 -2.84 47.65 -27.68
C THR A 235 -3.13 48.87 -28.54
N SER A 236 -2.15 49.77 -28.72
CA SER A 236 -2.29 50.98 -29.56
C SER A 236 -1.96 50.75 -31.05
N LEU A 237 -1.56 49.54 -31.45
CA LEU A 237 -1.13 49.28 -32.83
C LEU A 237 -2.30 49.22 -33.84
N PHE A 238 -3.53 48.96 -33.36
CA PHE A 238 -4.76 49.08 -34.15
C PHE A 238 -5.52 50.33 -33.70
N GLY A 239 -4.98 51.49 -34.05
CA GLY A 239 -5.65 52.77 -33.90
C GLY A 239 -6.85 52.88 -34.84
N GLY A 240 -8.05 52.84 -34.26
CA GLY A 240 -9.31 53.15 -34.94
C GLY A 240 -10.35 53.55 -33.91
N GLY A 241 -10.58 54.85 -33.76
CA GLY A 241 -11.31 55.46 -32.64
C GLY A 241 -12.75 55.00 -32.44
N GLY A 242 -13.23 55.13 -31.21
CA GLY A 242 -14.64 54.97 -30.84
C GLY A 242 -14.80 54.12 -29.60
N GLY A 243 -15.30 54.72 -28.52
CA GLY A 243 -15.34 54.09 -27.21
C GLY A 243 -16.16 52.80 -27.16
N ALA A 244 -15.62 51.81 -26.47
CA ALA A 244 -16.40 50.77 -25.83
C ALA A 244 -15.70 50.43 -24.51
N ALA A 245 -16.33 50.82 -23.40
CA ALA A 245 -16.04 50.27 -22.10
C ALA A 245 -16.27 48.75 -22.19
N VAL A 246 -15.21 47.98 -22.40
CA VAL A 246 -15.24 46.54 -22.18
C VAL A 246 -15.25 46.38 -20.66
N GLY A 247 -16.46 46.26 -20.11
CA GLY A 247 -16.69 45.85 -18.73
C GLY A 247 -16.05 44.50 -18.49
N THR A 248 -14.79 44.50 -18.08
CA THR A 248 -14.16 43.35 -17.47
C THR A 248 -14.72 43.25 -16.06
N GLY A 249 -15.84 42.54 -15.95
CA GLY A 249 -16.31 41.99 -14.68
C GLY A 249 -15.30 40.96 -14.17
N LEU A 250 -14.14 41.43 -13.70
CA LEU A 250 -13.28 40.68 -12.79
C LEU A 250 -13.43 41.35 -11.42
N ALA A 251 -14.36 40.83 -10.62
CA ALA A 251 -14.35 41.08 -9.19
C ALA A 251 -13.06 40.44 -8.62
N LEU A 252 -11.98 41.23 -8.57
CA LEU A 252 -10.78 40.93 -7.81
C LEU A 252 -11.18 40.91 -6.33
N LYS A 253 -11.53 39.72 -5.81
CA LYS A 253 -11.37 39.45 -4.38
C LYS A 253 -9.87 39.40 -4.10
N ALA A 254 -9.29 40.57 -3.87
CA ALA A 254 -7.94 40.71 -3.34
C ALA A 254 -7.92 40.12 -1.92
N GLY A 255 -7.55 38.84 -1.81
CA GLY A 255 -7.03 38.31 -0.55
C GLY A 255 -5.65 38.91 -0.34
N ALA A 256 -5.56 39.89 0.56
CA ALA A 256 -4.30 40.49 0.96
C ALA A 256 -3.37 39.44 1.56
N ALA A 257 -2.36 39.01 0.83
CA ALA A 257 -1.18 38.37 1.38
C ALA A 257 -0.13 39.46 1.60
N VAL A 258 -0.08 40.00 2.82
CA VAL A 258 0.99 40.90 3.26
C VAL A 258 2.28 40.08 3.37
N ALA A 259 3.19 40.27 2.41
CA ALA A 259 4.55 39.78 2.51
C ALA A 259 5.38 40.83 3.27
N THR A 260 5.53 40.64 4.58
CA THR A 260 6.48 41.41 5.41
C THR A 260 7.89 40.91 5.12
N GLY A 261 8.59 41.57 4.21
CA GLY A 261 10.01 41.37 3.97
C GLY A 261 10.83 42.08 5.05
N LEU A 262 11.39 41.29 5.98
CA LEU A 262 12.31 41.71 7.02
C LEU A 262 13.65 42.15 6.37
N VAL A 263 14.01 43.42 6.51
CA VAL A 263 15.34 43.94 6.12
C VAL A 263 16.33 43.56 7.22
N ILE A 264 17.19 42.58 6.97
CA ILE A 264 18.36 42.29 7.80
C ILE A 264 19.50 43.21 7.33
N GLY A 265 19.91 44.12 8.21
CA GLY A 265 21.06 45.00 8.01
C GLY A 265 22.37 44.24 8.04
N GLY A 266 23.19 44.44 7.01
CA GLY A 266 24.60 44.07 6.98
C GLY A 266 25.44 45.35 6.99
N GLY A 267 25.96 45.71 8.17
CA GLY A 267 26.96 46.76 8.30
C GLY A 267 28.30 46.28 7.74
N THR A 268 28.89 47.06 6.83
CA THR A 268 30.28 46.89 6.42
C THR A 268 31.11 47.99 7.06
N TYR A 269 32.06 47.57 7.88
CA TYR A 269 33.14 48.39 8.42
C TYR A 269 34.05 48.86 7.28
N VAL A 270 34.26 50.18 7.18
CA VAL A 270 35.39 50.78 6.47
C VAL A 270 35.97 51.84 7.40
N GLY A 271 37.17 51.60 7.89
CA GLY A 271 37.98 52.55 8.67
C GLY A 271 39.44 52.27 8.36
N VAL A 272 40.09 53.27 7.80
CA VAL A 272 41.41 53.29 7.18
C VAL A 272 42.43 53.92 8.15
N HIS A 273 43.68 53.41 8.09
CA HIS A 273 44.92 53.86 8.72
C HIS A 273 45.12 53.62 10.23
#